data_AF-A0A962C3Y0-F1
#
_entry.id   AF-A0A962C3Y0-F1
#
_cell.length_a   1.000
_cell.length_b   1.000
_cell.length_c   1.000
_cell.angle_alpha   90.00
_cell.angle_beta   90.00
_cell.angle_gamma   90.00
#
_symmetry.space_group_name_H-M   'P 1'
#
loop_
_entity.id
_entity.type
_entity.pdbx_description
1 polymer ?
#
loop_
_entity_poly.entity_id
_entity_poly.type
_entity_poly.pdbx_seq_one_letter_code
_entity_poly.pdbx_strand_id
1 'polypeptide(L)'
;VTEIVGVGQMRDFEFVASEPGDWALHCHMAHHTMGPMGHGVPNPTGVDQSGVEAEIRKLLPGYMAMGRDGMSEHAEHVAMGMSGPANTLPMMSGQGPFGNIEMGGMFTVLKVRDDLAPGDYRDPGWYRYPKDRQARRVSTDPGFGQPHRRDPGFSLELPRVDDAQAAVPMDHGRHHMNSGE
;
A
#
# COMPACT_ATOMS: atom_id res chain seq x y z
N VAL A 1 -0.56 18.44 -12.66
CA VAL A 1 0.56 19.23 -12.10
C VAL A 1 1.00 18.60 -10.79
N THR A 2 2.28 18.68 -10.46
CA THR A 2 2.79 18.33 -9.13
C THR A 2 3.68 19.47 -8.70
N GLU A 3 3.42 20.03 -7.51
CA GLU A 3 4.10 21.22 -7.02
C GLU A 3 4.67 20.96 -5.64
N ILE A 4 5.92 21.35 -5.42
CA ILE A 4 6.58 21.24 -4.12
C ILE A 4 6.18 22.41 -3.25
N VAL A 5 5.56 22.11 -2.10
CA VAL A 5 5.24 23.10 -1.06
C VAL A 5 6.20 22.88 0.12
N GLY A 6 7.18 23.77 0.25
CA GLY A 6 8.16 23.71 1.35
C GLY A 6 7.56 24.18 2.68
N VAL A 7 8.26 23.88 3.78
CA VAL A 7 7.87 24.34 5.12
C VAL A 7 7.79 25.87 5.16
N GLY A 8 6.66 26.39 5.64
CA GLY A 8 6.39 27.84 5.72
C GLY A 8 5.97 28.48 4.40
N GLN A 9 5.87 27.72 3.31
CA GLN A 9 5.39 28.23 2.02
C GLN A 9 3.88 28.06 1.86
N MET A 10 3.29 28.91 1.04
CA MET A 10 1.91 28.82 0.57
C MET A 10 1.87 28.72 -0.95
N ARG A 11 0.86 28.04 -1.47
CA ARG A 11 0.55 27.94 -2.90
C ARG A 11 -0.96 28.02 -3.08
N ASP A 12 -1.37 28.74 -4.13
CA ASP A 12 -2.75 28.76 -4.59
C ASP A 12 -2.85 27.89 -5.85
N PHE A 13 -3.79 26.95 -5.85
CA PHE A 13 -4.07 26.07 -6.97
C PHE A 13 -5.44 26.41 -7.55
N GLU A 14 -5.45 26.85 -8.81
CA GLU A 14 -6.67 27.07 -9.58
C GLU A 14 -6.72 26.10 -10.76
N PHE A 15 -7.88 25.50 -10.98
CA PHE A 15 -8.13 24.66 -12.14
C PHE A 15 -9.61 24.72 -12.52
N VAL A 16 -9.88 24.51 -13.80
CA VAL A 16 -11.25 24.31 -14.29
C VAL A 16 -11.56 22.82 -14.17
N ALA A 17 -12.58 22.47 -13.41
CA ALA A 17 -13.04 21.10 -13.25
C ALA A 17 -13.88 20.66 -14.46
N SER A 18 -13.28 20.60 -15.65
CA SER A 18 -13.98 20.30 -16.91
C SER A 18 -14.23 18.82 -17.15
N GLU A 19 -13.51 17.93 -16.44
CA GLU A 19 -13.55 16.49 -16.69
C GLU A 19 -14.30 15.77 -15.54
N PRO A 20 -15.54 15.29 -15.78
CA PRO A 20 -16.29 14.54 -14.77
C PRO A 20 -15.58 13.25 -14.37
N GLY A 21 -15.51 12.99 -13.07
CA GLY A 21 -14.76 11.85 -12.55
C GLY A 21 -14.49 11.89 -11.06
N ASP A 22 -13.83 10.85 -10.57
CA ASP A 22 -13.23 10.80 -9.24
C ASP A 22 -11.71 10.95 -9.39
N TRP A 23 -11.17 12.10 -8.98
CA TRP A 23 -9.78 12.47 -9.21
C TRP A 23 -8.96 12.41 -7.93
N ALA A 24 -7.83 11.71 -7.98
CA ALA A 24 -6.89 11.67 -6.87
C ALA A 24 -6.15 13.00 -6.74
N LEU A 25 -6.20 13.59 -5.55
CA LEU A 25 -5.39 14.72 -5.13
C LEU A 25 -4.58 14.30 -3.91
N HIS A 26 -3.26 14.24 -4.04
CA HIS A 26 -2.39 13.73 -2.97
C HIS A 26 -0.97 14.27 -3.06
N CYS A 27 -0.21 14.07 -1.98
CA CYS A 27 1.24 14.31 -2.03
C CYS A 27 1.92 13.22 -2.87
N HIS A 28 2.76 13.62 -3.82
CA HIS A 28 3.45 12.67 -4.70
C HIS A 28 4.72 12.06 -4.06
N MET A 29 5.09 12.47 -2.85
CA MET A 29 6.13 11.79 -2.07
C MET A 29 5.53 10.54 -1.43
N ALA A 30 5.85 9.36 -1.97
CA ALA A 30 5.18 8.10 -1.62
C ALA A 30 5.10 7.84 -0.11
N HIS A 31 6.16 8.16 0.66
CA HIS A 31 6.15 7.95 2.10
C HIS A 31 5.13 8.82 2.87
N HIS A 32 4.68 9.95 2.30
CA HIS A 32 3.64 10.78 2.90
C HIS A 32 2.23 10.18 2.76
N THR A 33 2.03 9.26 1.81
CA THR A 33 0.74 8.60 1.57
C THR A 33 0.64 7.22 2.21
N MET A 34 1.70 6.75 2.88
CA MET A 34 1.76 5.40 3.44
C MET A 34 1.39 5.33 4.95
N GLY A 35 1.02 6.45 5.57
CA GLY A 35 0.68 6.49 6.99
C GLY A 35 1.91 6.26 7.90
N PRO A 36 1.74 5.67 9.10
CA PRO A 36 2.85 5.44 10.02
C PRO A 36 3.79 4.37 9.47
N MET A 37 4.94 4.82 8.97
CA MET A 37 6.03 3.98 8.47
C MET A 37 7.20 4.02 9.45
N GLY A 38 7.70 2.83 9.80
CA GLY A 38 8.91 2.67 10.59
C GLY A 38 10.16 2.56 9.72
N HIS A 39 11.31 2.94 10.28
CA HIS A 39 12.62 2.67 9.69
C HIS A 39 13.32 1.57 10.50
N GLY A 40 14.24 0.83 9.87
CA GLY A 40 15.02 -0.20 10.55
C GLY A 40 14.27 -1.51 10.82
N VAL A 41 13.05 -1.66 10.28
CA VAL A 41 12.29 -2.91 10.28
C VAL A 41 12.41 -3.54 8.88
N PRO A 42 12.80 -4.82 8.75
CA PRO A 42 12.81 -5.51 7.46
C PRO A 42 11.42 -5.51 6.81
N ASN A 43 11.37 -5.40 5.48
CA ASN A 43 10.11 -5.47 4.73
C ASN A 43 9.70 -6.95 4.55
N PRO A 44 8.57 -7.41 5.11
CA PRO A 44 8.12 -8.79 4.97
C PRO A 44 7.34 -9.06 3.67
N THR A 45 7.18 -8.09 2.76
CA THR A 45 6.45 -8.30 1.50
C THR A 45 7.03 -9.47 0.70
N GLY A 46 6.18 -10.44 0.38
CA GLY A 46 6.55 -11.67 -0.33
C GLY A 46 7.16 -12.78 0.55
N VAL A 47 7.39 -12.55 1.84
CA VAL A 47 7.97 -13.54 2.76
C VAL A 47 6.88 -14.48 3.27
N ASP A 48 7.12 -15.80 3.21
CA ASP A 48 6.28 -16.78 3.90
C ASP A 48 6.62 -16.80 5.40
N GLN A 49 5.66 -16.37 6.22
CA GLN A 49 5.80 -16.23 7.67
C GLN A 49 5.10 -17.36 8.45
N SER A 50 4.45 -18.32 7.78
CA SER A 50 3.55 -19.29 8.42
C SER A 50 4.19 -20.14 9.53
N GLY A 51 5.38 -20.69 9.28
CA GLY A 51 6.13 -21.47 10.28
C GLY A 51 6.66 -20.62 11.44
N VAL A 52 7.10 -19.39 11.15
CA VAL A 52 7.65 -18.47 12.14
C VAL A 52 6.54 -17.93 13.05
N GLU A 53 5.38 -17.61 12.48
CA GLU A 53 4.20 -17.16 13.24
C GLU A 53 3.78 -18.17 14.30
N ALA A 54 3.74 -19.46 13.95
CA ALA A 54 3.38 -20.53 14.86
C ALA A 54 4.35 -20.63 16.06
N GLU A 55 5.65 -20.43 15.84
CA GLU A 55 6.65 -20.40 16.90
C GLU A 55 6.53 -19.15 17.78
N ILE A 56 6.35 -17.96 17.18
CA ILE A 56 6.21 -16.70 17.93
C ILE A 56 4.95 -16.73 18.81
N ARG A 57 3.84 -17.30 18.32
CA ARG A 57 2.59 -17.42 19.09
C ARG A 57 2.73 -18.21 20.39
N LYS A 58 3.71 -19.12 20.49
CA LYS A 58 3.99 -19.83 21.75
C LYS A 58 4.47 -18.89 22.86
N LEU A 59 5.11 -17.77 22.48
CA LEU A 59 5.61 -16.74 23.40
C LEU A 59 4.65 -15.56 23.52
N LEU A 60 4.01 -15.18 22.40
CA LEU A 60 3.10 -14.04 22.30
C LEU A 60 1.79 -14.48 21.65
N PRO A 61 0.80 -14.98 22.42
CA PRO A 61 -0.43 -15.57 21.87
C PRO A 61 -1.27 -14.64 20.99
N GLY A 62 -1.10 -13.32 21.13
CA GLY A 62 -1.76 -12.31 20.29
C GLY A 62 -1.02 -11.94 19.01
N TYR A 63 0.12 -12.56 18.71
CA TYR A 63 0.89 -12.27 17.50
C TYR A 63 0.16 -12.77 16.24
N MET A 64 0.17 -11.94 15.21
CA MET A 64 -0.31 -12.26 13.86
C MET A 64 0.75 -11.79 12.88
N ALA A 65 1.16 -12.67 11.97
CA ALA A 65 2.03 -12.27 10.88
C ALA A 65 1.26 -11.36 9.93
N MET A 66 1.91 -10.30 9.48
CA MET A 66 1.31 -9.24 8.67
C MET A 66 2.29 -8.81 7.58
N GLY A 67 1.79 -8.29 6.48
CA GLY A 67 2.57 -7.52 5.49
C GLY A 67 3.18 -8.37 4.39
N ARG A 68 2.80 -9.65 4.28
CA ARG A 68 3.19 -10.52 3.16
C ARG A 68 2.68 -9.95 1.83
N ASP A 69 1.42 -9.52 1.81
CA ASP A 69 0.75 -9.02 0.61
C ASP A 69 0.72 -7.48 0.54
N GLY A 70 1.45 -6.82 1.44
CA GLY A 70 1.60 -5.37 1.50
C GLY A 70 0.63 -4.69 2.46
N MET A 71 0.48 -3.37 2.31
CA MET A 71 -0.34 -2.55 3.21
C MET A 71 -1.85 -2.69 2.95
N SER A 72 -2.23 -3.23 1.79
CA SER A 72 -3.62 -3.56 1.42
C SER A 72 -4.29 -4.50 2.42
N GLU A 73 -3.57 -5.54 2.81
CA GLU A 73 -3.94 -6.56 3.81
C GLU A 73 -4.34 -5.91 5.14
N HIS A 74 -3.63 -4.85 5.55
CA HIS A 74 -3.89 -4.20 6.83
C HIS A 74 -5.24 -3.50 6.84
N ALA A 75 -5.67 -2.94 5.70
CA ALA A 75 -6.99 -2.36 5.55
C ALA A 75 -8.09 -3.42 5.66
N GLU A 76 -7.86 -4.61 5.11
CA GLU A 76 -8.81 -5.74 5.22
C GLU A 76 -8.98 -6.19 6.67
N HIS A 77 -7.90 -6.28 7.44
CA HIS A 77 -7.96 -6.67 8.85
C HIS A 77 -8.78 -5.67 9.69
N VAL A 78 -8.60 -4.37 9.45
CA VAL A 78 -9.42 -3.34 10.09
C VAL A 78 -10.89 -3.44 9.67
N ALA A 79 -11.16 -3.69 8.39
CA ALA A 79 -12.52 -3.92 7.89
C ALA A 79 -13.18 -5.18 8.48
N MET A 80 -12.39 -6.18 8.86
CA MET A 80 -12.85 -7.38 9.59
C MET A 80 -13.05 -7.15 11.10
N GLY A 81 -12.89 -5.91 11.58
CA GLY A 81 -13.15 -5.53 12.98
C GLY A 81 -11.95 -5.69 13.90
N MET A 82 -10.75 -5.95 13.38
CA MET A 82 -9.53 -5.94 14.18
C MET A 82 -9.13 -4.49 14.44
N SER A 83 -9.15 -4.06 15.70
CA SER A 83 -8.72 -2.72 16.06
C SER A 83 -7.21 -2.56 15.84
N GLY A 84 -6.84 -1.54 15.05
CA GLY A 84 -5.45 -1.11 14.91
C GLY A 84 -4.87 -0.59 16.23
N PRO A 85 -3.54 -0.39 16.30
CA PRO A 85 -2.90 0.12 17.51
C PRO A 85 -3.44 1.50 17.89
N ALA A 86 -3.55 1.77 19.20
CA ALA A 86 -3.98 3.07 19.70
C ALA A 86 -3.07 4.19 19.16
N ASN A 87 -3.66 5.36 18.88
CA ASN A 87 -2.96 6.54 18.33
C ASN A 87 -2.31 6.35 16.94
N THR A 88 -2.80 5.40 16.15
CA THR A 88 -2.34 5.18 14.78
C THR A 88 -3.26 5.88 13.80
N LEU A 89 -2.70 6.70 12.90
CA LEU A 89 -3.48 7.28 11.79
C LEU A 89 -3.94 6.17 10.83
N PRO A 90 -5.13 6.30 10.20
CA PRO A 90 -5.57 5.35 9.19
C PRO A 90 -4.55 5.22 8.05
N MET A 91 -4.15 3.99 7.75
CA MET A 91 -3.28 3.64 6.63
C MET A 91 -4.03 3.59 5.28
N MET A 92 -5.32 3.96 5.28
CA MET A 92 -6.22 3.90 4.12
C MET A 92 -7.21 5.06 4.13
N SER A 93 -7.74 5.41 2.96
CA SER A 93 -8.71 6.50 2.78
C SER A 93 -10.16 6.05 2.55
N GLY A 94 -10.41 4.74 2.59
CA GLY A 94 -11.75 4.17 2.39
C GLY A 94 -11.77 3.09 1.31
N GLN A 95 -12.98 2.64 0.98
CA GLN A 95 -13.23 1.83 -0.22
C GLN A 95 -13.64 2.74 -1.38
N GLY A 96 -12.98 2.56 -2.52
CA GLY A 96 -13.39 3.11 -3.81
C GLY A 96 -14.29 2.14 -4.60
N PRO A 97 -14.70 2.52 -5.82
CA PRO A 97 -15.57 1.69 -6.65
C PRO A 97 -14.91 0.40 -7.16
N PHE A 98 -13.59 0.28 -7.00
CA PHE A 98 -12.79 -0.85 -7.48
C PHE A 98 -11.98 -1.55 -6.39
N GLY A 99 -12.24 -1.25 -5.11
CA GLY A 99 -11.52 -1.84 -3.97
C GLY A 99 -10.97 -0.80 -3.01
N ASN A 100 -10.05 -1.23 -2.15
CA ASN A 100 -9.47 -0.38 -1.12
C ASN A 100 -8.64 0.76 -1.73
N ILE A 101 -8.75 1.96 -1.16
CA ILE A 101 -7.86 3.07 -1.45
C ILE A 101 -6.74 3.02 -0.41
N GLU A 102 -5.65 2.36 -0.79
CA GLU A 102 -4.49 2.02 0.04
C GLU A 102 -3.54 3.20 0.28
N MET A 103 -4.10 4.40 0.39
CA MET A 103 -3.37 5.62 0.67
C MET A 103 -3.90 6.20 1.97
N GLY A 104 -3.03 6.30 2.97
CA GLY A 104 -3.32 6.94 4.25
C GLY A 104 -2.90 8.41 4.26
N GLY A 105 -3.40 9.17 5.23
CA GLY A 105 -2.98 10.56 5.46
C GLY A 105 -3.47 11.54 4.38
N MET A 106 -2.52 12.16 3.65
CA MET A 106 -2.75 13.26 2.69
C MET A 106 -3.26 12.79 1.32
N PHE A 107 -4.40 12.11 1.31
CA PHE A 107 -5.10 11.72 0.09
C PHE A 107 -6.51 12.32 0.09
N THR A 108 -6.96 12.77 -1.07
CA THR A 108 -8.29 13.34 -1.28
C THR A 108 -8.82 12.84 -2.61
N VAL A 109 -10.10 12.43 -2.63
CA VAL A 109 -10.83 12.20 -3.87
C VAL A 109 -11.63 13.45 -4.19
N LEU A 110 -11.22 14.17 -5.23
CA LEU A 110 -12.00 15.26 -5.78
C LEU A 110 -13.10 14.69 -6.69
N LYS A 111 -14.36 14.94 -6.32
CA LYS A 111 -15.54 14.49 -7.07
C LYS A 111 -16.01 15.61 -8.00
N VAL A 112 -15.84 15.42 -9.30
CA VAL A 112 -16.31 16.36 -10.33
C VAL A 112 -17.55 15.79 -10.99
N ARG A 113 -18.68 16.52 -10.96
CA ARG A 113 -19.92 16.14 -11.64
C ARG A 113 -20.56 17.33 -12.33
N ASP A 114 -21.25 17.06 -13.44
CA ASP A 114 -21.99 18.05 -14.20
C ASP A 114 -23.31 18.46 -13.53
N ASP A 115 -23.84 17.59 -12.67
CA ASP A 115 -25.18 17.70 -12.07
C ASP A 115 -25.17 18.15 -10.59
N LEU A 116 -24.08 18.76 -10.12
CA LEU A 116 -24.06 19.39 -8.78
C LEU A 116 -24.85 20.70 -8.80
N ALA A 117 -25.88 20.78 -7.96
CA ALA A 117 -26.60 22.02 -7.76
C ALA A 117 -25.71 23.06 -7.03
N PRO A 118 -25.83 24.36 -7.34
CA PRO A 118 -25.11 25.41 -6.62
C PRO A 118 -25.38 25.33 -5.11
N GLY A 119 -24.30 25.28 -4.31
CA GLY A 119 -24.38 25.19 -2.85
C GLY A 119 -24.75 23.81 -2.29
N ASP A 120 -24.83 22.77 -3.12
CA ASP A 120 -25.00 21.38 -2.65
C ASP A 120 -23.65 20.73 -2.36
N TYR A 121 -23.38 20.46 -1.08
CA TYR A 121 -22.14 19.85 -0.58
C TYR A 121 -22.33 18.38 -0.16
N ARG A 122 -23.47 17.77 -0.48
CA ARG A 122 -23.69 16.35 -0.18
C ARG A 122 -22.75 15.49 -1.04
N ASP A 123 -22.41 14.30 -0.55
CA ASP A 123 -21.64 13.34 -1.34
C ASP A 123 -22.47 12.87 -2.56
N PRO A 124 -22.03 13.14 -3.80
CA PRO A 124 -22.72 12.69 -5.01
C PRO A 124 -22.49 11.20 -5.30
N GLY A 125 -21.73 10.49 -4.46
CA GLY A 125 -21.36 9.10 -4.65
C GLY A 125 -20.23 8.91 -5.66
N TRP A 126 -20.04 7.68 -6.13
CA TRP A 126 -18.99 7.33 -7.11
C TRP A 126 -19.37 7.70 -8.53
N TYR A 127 -18.39 8.13 -9.32
CA TYR A 127 -18.57 8.43 -10.72
C TYR A 127 -18.93 7.15 -11.49
N ARG A 128 -19.93 7.24 -12.36
CA ARG A 128 -20.42 6.10 -13.14
C ARG A 128 -19.67 6.02 -14.46
N TYR A 129 -18.52 5.35 -14.45
CA TYR A 129 -17.70 5.15 -15.64
C TYR A 129 -18.48 4.41 -16.75
N PRO A 130 -18.45 4.89 -18.00
CA PRO A 130 -19.03 4.16 -19.14
C PRO A 130 -18.45 2.75 -19.24
N LYS A 131 -19.29 1.74 -19.44
CA LYS A 131 -18.88 0.32 -19.41
C LYS A 131 -17.82 -0.02 -20.45
N ASP A 132 -17.86 0.62 -21.60
CA ASP A 132 -16.91 0.50 -22.70
C ASP A 132 -15.55 1.18 -22.42
N ARG A 133 -15.49 2.04 -21.41
CA ARG A 133 -14.27 2.76 -20.98
C ARG A 133 -13.65 2.19 -19.70
N GLN A 134 -14.27 1.19 -19.08
CA GLN A 134 -13.72 0.52 -17.91
C GLN A 134 -12.61 -0.44 -18.32
N ALA A 135 -11.53 -0.44 -17.56
CA ALA A 135 -10.47 -1.44 -17.71
C ALA A 135 -11.04 -2.84 -17.46
N ARG A 136 -10.59 -3.81 -18.24
CA ARG A 136 -10.98 -5.22 -18.11
C ARG A 136 -9.76 -6.11 -18.23
N ARG A 137 -9.78 -7.22 -17.50
CA ARG A 137 -8.74 -8.25 -17.62
C ARG A 137 -8.67 -8.75 -19.07
N VAL A 138 -7.46 -8.71 -19.64
CA VAL A 138 -7.21 -9.16 -21.02
C VAL A 138 -6.68 -10.60 -21.09
N SER A 139 -6.06 -11.09 -20.01
CA SER A 139 -5.58 -12.49 -19.88
C SER A 139 -5.35 -12.86 -18.41
N THR A 140 -5.30 -14.15 -18.12
CA THR A 140 -4.84 -14.73 -16.84
C THR A 140 -3.44 -15.35 -16.93
N ASP A 141 -2.86 -15.39 -18.13
CA ASP A 141 -1.51 -15.89 -18.35
C ASP A 141 -0.47 -14.82 -17.96
N PRO A 142 0.43 -15.08 -16.98
CA PRO A 142 1.51 -14.16 -16.59
C PRO A 142 2.49 -13.83 -17.72
N GLY A 143 2.57 -14.68 -18.74
CA GLY A 143 3.37 -14.51 -19.95
C GLY A 143 2.65 -13.78 -21.09
N PHE A 144 1.40 -13.35 -20.88
CA PHE A 144 0.59 -12.78 -21.95
C PHE A 144 1.17 -11.47 -22.51
N GLY A 145 1.33 -11.43 -23.83
CA GLY A 145 1.84 -10.26 -24.56
C GLY A 145 3.37 -10.13 -24.54
N GLN A 146 3.86 -8.97 -24.95
CA GLN A 146 5.28 -8.62 -24.89
C GLN A 146 5.42 -7.26 -24.17
N PRO A 147 5.15 -7.20 -22.86
CA PRO A 147 5.27 -5.95 -22.12
C PRO A 147 6.72 -5.48 -22.15
N HIS A 148 6.93 -4.17 -22.34
CA HIS A 148 8.25 -3.58 -22.21
C HIS A 148 8.73 -3.77 -20.77
N ARG A 149 9.68 -4.69 -20.56
CA ARG A 149 10.34 -4.88 -19.26
C ARG A 149 11.60 -4.05 -19.25
N ARG A 150 11.70 -3.14 -18.29
CA ARG A 150 12.92 -2.36 -18.09
C ARG A 150 14.02 -3.33 -17.66
N ASP A 151 15.13 -3.37 -18.40
CA ASP A 151 16.33 -4.07 -17.97
C ASP A 151 16.94 -3.26 -16.81
N PRO A 152 16.94 -3.78 -15.58
CA PRO A 152 17.50 -3.07 -14.44
C PRO A 152 19.04 -3.00 -14.50
N GLY A 153 19.70 -3.66 -15.46
CA GLY A 153 21.15 -3.67 -15.61
C GLY A 153 21.86 -4.62 -14.65
N PHE A 154 21.10 -5.45 -13.95
CA PHE A 154 21.59 -6.52 -13.07
C PHE A 154 20.59 -7.68 -13.06
N SER A 155 21.10 -8.90 -12.97
CA SER A 155 20.29 -10.09 -12.77
C SER A 155 20.17 -10.36 -11.27
N LEU A 156 18.94 -10.31 -10.73
CA LEU A 156 18.67 -10.86 -9.42
C LEU A 156 18.44 -12.37 -9.59
N GLU A 157 19.39 -13.19 -9.16
CA GLU A 157 19.14 -14.61 -8.89
C GLU A 157 18.34 -14.71 -7.58
N LEU A 158 17.03 -14.44 -7.67
CA LEU A 158 16.12 -14.70 -6.57
C LEU A 158 15.82 -16.21 -6.53
N PRO A 159 15.87 -16.84 -5.35
CA PRO A 159 15.32 -18.18 -5.18
C PRO A 159 13.89 -18.21 -5.70
N ARG A 160 13.58 -19.13 -6.60
CA ARG A 160 12.20 -19.39 -7.01
C ARG A 160 11.45 -19.99 -5.81
N VAL A 161 10.13 -19.91 -5.84
CA VAL A 161 9.27 -20.52 -4.81
C VAL A 161 9.58 -22.03 -4.64
N ASP A 162 10.05 -22.66 -5.72
CA ASP A 162 10.43 -24.07 -5.76
C ASP A 162 11.86 -24.35 -5.23
N ASP A 163 12.67 -23.30 -5.03
CA ASP A 163 14.07 -23.38 -4.57
C ASP A 163 14.19 -23.30 -3.03
N ALA A 164 13.06 -23.29 -2.31
CA ALA A 164 13.03 -23.19 -0.85
C ALA A 164 13.70 -24.41 -0.18
N GLN A 165 14.96 -24.26 0.20
CA GLN A 165 15.58 -25.15 1.18
C GLN A 165 15.02 -24.83 2.57
N ALA A 166 14.76 -25.87 3.37
CA ALA A 166 14.34 -25.72 4.76
C ALA A 166 15.33 -24.81 5.51
N ALA A 167 14.81 -23.79 6.20
CA ALA A 167 15.64 -22.88 6.98
C ALA A 167 16.46 -23.67 8.00
N VAL A 168 17.79 -23.58 7.91
CA VAL A 168 18.68 -24.12 8.93
C VAL A 168 18.54 -23.25 10.18
N PRO A 169 18.17 -23.80 11.35
CA PRO A 169 18.05 -23.01 12.56
C PRO A 169 19.39 -22.36 12.91
N MET A 170 19.43 -21.02 12.94
CA MET A 170 20.56 -20.27 13.47
C MET A 170 20.39 -20.08 14.98
N ASP A 171 21.37 -20.56 15.75
CA ASP A 171 21.45 -20.35 17.21
C ASP A 171 21.96 -18.93 17.51
N HIS A 172 21.05 -18.03 17.86
CA HIS A 172 21.36 -16.66 18.27
C HIS A 172 22.04 -16.56 19.65
N GLY A 173 22.25 -17.68 20.36
CA GLY A 173 22.91 -17.72 21.67
C GLY A 173 24.45 -17.66 21.61
N ARG A 174 25.05 -17.67 20.42
CA ARG A 174 26.53 -17.68 20.24
C ARG A 174 27.07 -16.40 19.60
N HIS A 175 26.66 -15.24 20.08
CA HIS A 175 27.46 -14.03 19.88
C HIS A 175 28.54 -13.95 20.97
N HIS A 176 29.62 -14.71 20.80
CA HIS A 176 30.85 -14.43 21.55
C HIS A 176 31.43 -13.12 21.00
N MET A 177 31.31 -12.03 21.77
CA MET A 177 32.17 -10.87 21.60
C MET A 177 33.61 -11.34 21.85
N ASN A 178 34.40 -11.48 20.78
CA ASN A 178 35.84 -11.55 20.90
C ASN A 178 36.33 -10.16 21.33
N SER A 179 36.48 -9.94 22.64
CA SER A 179 37.36 -8.90 23.16
C SER A 179 38.80 -9.38 22.96
N GLY A 180 39.41 -8.99 21.84
CA GLY A 180 40.83 -9.15 21.57
C GLY A 180 41.56 -7.83 21.80
N GLU A 181 42.72 -7.95 22.45
CA GLU A 181 43.66 -6.94 22.98
C GLU A 181 43.96 -5.71 22.11
#